data_AF-A0A643IQF0-F1
#
_entry.id   AF-A0A643IQF0-F1
#
_cell.length_a   1.000
_cell.length_b   1.000
_cell.length_c   1.000
_cell.angle_alpha   90.00
_cell.angle_beta   90.00
_cell.angle_gamma   90.00
#
_symmetry.space_group_name_H-M   'P 1'
#
loop_
_entity.id
_entity.type
_entity.pdbx_description
1 polymer ?
#
loop_
_entity_poly.entity_id
_entity_poly.type
_entity_poly.pdbx_seq_one_letter_code
_entity_poly.pdbx_strand_id
1 'polypeptide(L)'
;NDGLLASDGSFRLELSGGYRGNGRATSLGDFALNAASLDLGNAASLAGGANVTLGAGNLLVNRGRITAAGDLVASAASLNNYGTLGGGGNL
;
A
#
# COMPACT_ATOMS: atom_id res chain seq x y z
N ASN A 1 5.07 8.54 6.24
CA ASN A 1 5.84 8.80 5.02
C ASN A 1 5.17 9.94 4.27
N ASP A 2 5.83 11.08 4.21
CA ASP A 2 5.44 12.22 3.36
C ASP A 2 6.45 12.47 2.23
N GLY A 3 7.46 11.60 2.10
CA GLY A 3 8.49 11.64 1.05
C GLY A 3 8.39 10.46 0.09
N LEU A 4 9.54 9.97 -0.41
CA LEU A 4 9.63 8.86 -1.34
C LEU A 4 10.37 7.67 -0.71
N LEU A 5 9.74 6.50 -0.77
CA LEU A 5 10.39 5.20 -0.58
C LEU A 5 10.33 4.46 -1.91
N ALA A 6 11.46 4.06 -2.47
CA ALA A 6 11.51 3.43 -3.79
C ALA A 6 12.53 2.30 -3.80
N SER A 7 12.20 1.22 -4.50
CA SER A 7 13.12 0.14 -4.85
C SER A 7 12.98 -0.21 -6.34
N ASP A 8 14.11 -0.59 -6.94
CA ASP A 8 14.22 -1.18 -8.27
C ASP A 8 14.05 -2.71 -8.28
N GLY A 9 14.00 -3.35 -7.10
CA GLY A 9 13.66 -4.75 -6.90
C GLY A 9 12.33 -4.90 -6.17
N SER A 10 12.21 -5.93 -5.33
CA SER A 10 11.06 -6.07 -4.42
C SER A 10 11.26 -5.23 -3.15
N PHE A 11 10.19 -4.62 -2.66
CA PHE A 11 10.19 -3.79 -1.46
C PHE A 11 9.23 -4.36 -0.42
N ARG A 12 9.71 -4.56 0.82
CA ARG A 12 8.88 -4.97 1.96
C ARG A 12 9.10 -4.03 3.13
N LEU A 13 8.00 -3.58 3.74
CA LEU A 13 8.01 -2.76 4.93
C LEU A 13 7.11 -3.38 6.01
N GLU A 14 7.71 -3.72 7.15
CA GLU A 14 7.02 -4.32 8.31
C GLU A 14 7.08 -3.33 9.47
N LEU A 15 5.93 -2.96 10.03
CA LEU A 15 5.81 -2.01 11.12
C LEU A 15 4.94 -2.57 12.24
N SER A 16 5.39 -2.45 13.50
CA SER A 16 4.55 -2.76 14.67
C SER A 16 3.50 -1.67 14.94
N GLY A 17 3.74 -0.46 14.46
CA GLY A 17 2.83 0.70 14.57
C GLY A 17 2.07 0.99 13.28
N GLY A 18 1.69 2.25 13.08
CA GLY A 18 0.96 2.68 11.89
C GLY A 18 1.84 3.22 10.76
N TYR A 19 1.41 3.06 9.51
CA TYR A 19 1.93 3.78 8.36
C TYR A 19 0.93 4.87 7.94
N ARG A 20 1.39 6.11 7.83
CA ARG A 20 0.53 7.25 7.47
C ARG A 20 1.25 8.31 6.65
N GLY A 21 0.49 9.15 5.95
CA GLY A 21 1.00 10.34 5.26
C GLY A 21 0.55 10.44 3.81
N ASN A 22 1.12 11.42 3.10
CA ASN A 22 0.83 11.73 1.69
C ASN A 22 1.98 11.36 0.74
N GLY A 23 2.97 10.62 1.21
CA GLY A 23 4.15 10.25 0.44
C GLY A 23 3.89 9.17 -0.60
N ARG A 24 4.96 8.84 -1.34
CA ARG A 24 4.99 7.75 -2.32
C ARG A 24 5.82 6.58 -1.79
N ALA A 25 5.30 5.37 -1.98
CA ALA A 25 6.07 4.13 -1.85
C ALA A 25 5.94 3.31 -3.14
N THR A 26 7.06 2.88 -3.72
CA THR A 26 7.05 2.18 -5.00
C THR A 26 8.09 1.06 -5.06
N SER A 27 7.75 0.02 -5.81
CA SER A 27 8.62 -1.12 -6.12
C SER A 27 8.51 -1.41 -7.62
N LEU A 28 9.62 -1.71 -8.30
CA LEU A 28 9.55 -2.30 -9.65
C LEU A 28 9.18 -3.79 -9.61
N GLY A 29 9.49 -4.49 -8.51
CA GLY A 29 9.05 -5.86 -8.24
C GLY A 29 7.81 -5.92 -7.36
N ASP A 30 7.73 -6.95 -6.51
CA ASP A 30 6.66 -7.08 -5.51
C ASP A 30 6.75 -5.94 -4.49
N PHE A 31 5.59 -5.47 -4.02
CA PHE A 31 5.51 -4.49 -2.95
C PHE A 31 4.66 -5.03 -1.80
N ALA A 32 5.25 -5.17 -0.62
CA ALA A 32 4.57 -5.59 0.59
C ALA A 32 4.66 -4.53 1.70
N LEU A 33 3.54 -4.23 2.36
CA LEU A 33 3.48 -3.36 3.52
C LEU A 33 2.53 -3.93 4.57
N ASN A 34 3.07 -4.27 5.74
CA ASN A 34 2.30 -4.70 6.89
C ASN A 34 2.48 -3.72 8.05
N ALA A 35 1.37 -3.37 8.70
CA ALA A 35 1.35 -2.46 9.84
C ALA A 35 0.19 -2.78 10.79
N ALA A 36 0.17 -2.19 11.99
CA ALA A 36 -1.02 -2.22 12.85
C ALA A 36 -2.19 -1.41 12.24
N SER A 37 -1.87 -0.31 11.58
CA SER A 37 -2.83 0.52 10.84
C SER A 37 -2.19 1.18 9.62
N LEU A 38 -3.00 1.41 8.59
CA LEU A 38 -2.59 2.11 7.37
C LEU A 38 -3.56 3.30 7.17
N ASP A 39 -3.06 4.53 7.20
CA ASP A 39 -3.86 5.76 6.99
C ASP A 39 -3.25 6.62 5.89
N LEU A 40 -3.70 6.37 4.66
CA LEU A 40 -3.16 6.97 3.45
C LEU A 40 -3.97 8.22 3.10
N GLY A 41 -3.27 9.36 3.04
CA GLY A 41 -3.87 10.64 2.69
C GLY A 41 -4.20 10.76 1.19
N ASN A 42 -4.88 11.83 0.79
CA ASN A 42 -5.38 12.01 -0.58
C ASN A 42 -4.29 11.99 -1.65
N ALA A 43 -3.07 12.45 -1.31
CA ALA A 43 -1.94 12.46 -2.25
C ALA A 43 -1.05 11.21 -2.14
N ALA A 44 -1.34 10.31 -1.20
CA ALA A 44 -0.56 9.09 -1.01
C ALA A 44 -0.61 8.19 -2.26
N SER A 45 0.54 7.65 -2.64
CA SER A 45 0.65 6.73 -3.77
C SER A 45 1.48 5.50 -3.41
N LEU A 46 0.85 4.33 -3.43
CA LEU A 46 1.46 3.03 -3.24
C LEU A 46 1.44 2.26 -4.57
N ALA A 47 2.58 1.77 -5.05
CA ALA A 47 2.63 1.06 -6.34
C ALA A 47 3.64 -0.09 -6.36
N GLY A 48 3.23 -1.23 -6.91
CA GLY A 48 4.12 -2.36 -7.23
C GLY A 48 4.12 -2.65 -8.74
N GLY A 49 5.31 -2.90 -9.31
CA GLY A 49 5.47 -3.33 -10.70
C GLY A 49 5.18 -4.82 -10.91
N ALA A 50 5.02 -5.59 -9.83
CA ALA A 50 4.45 -6.92 -9.82
C ALA A 50 3.23 -6.96 -8.87
N ASN A 51 3.21 -7.88 -7.90
CA ASN A 51 2.10 -7.99 -6.95
C ASN A 51 2.23 -6.94 -5.83
N VAL A 52 1.09 -6.52 -5.29
CA VAL A 52 1.04 -5.68 -4.08
C VAL A 52 0.29 -6.42 -2.98
N THR A 53 0.90 -6.51 -1.80
CA THR A 53 0.27 -7.08 -0.60
C THR A 53 0.27 -6.06 0.52
N LEU A 54 -0.91 -5.63 0.95
CA LEU A 54 -1.09 -4.72 2.09
C LEU A 54 -1.80 -5.44 3.25
N GLY A 55 -1.20 -5.38 4.42
CA GLY A 55 -1.79 -5.88 5.66
C GLY A 55 -1.92 -4.77 6.70
N ALA A 56 -3.12 -4.60 7.25
CA ALA A 56 -3.34 -3.81 8.46
C ALA A 56 -3.95 -4.69 9.54
N GLY A 57 -3.35 -4.76 10.73
CA GLY A 57 -3.92 -5.53 11.84
C GLY A 57 -5.33 -5.04 12.24
N ASN A 58 -5.56 -3.73 12.17
CA ASN A 58 -6.81 -3.11 12.60
C ASN A 58 -7.55 -2.42 11.44
N LEU A 59 -7.00 -1.31 10.95
CA LEU A 59 -7.70 -0.41 10.04
C LEU A 59 -6.79 -0.05 8.86
N LEU A 60 -7.33 -0.22 7.65
CA LEU A 60 -6.78 0.34 6.42
C LEU A 60 -7.73 1.44 5.92
N VAL A 61 -7.28 2.69 5.96
CA VAL A 61 -7.96 3.81 5.31
C VAL A 61 -7.14 4.23 4.10
N ASN A 62 -7.74 4.11 2.92
CA ASN A 62 -7.14 4.61 1.68
C ASN A 62 -7.93 5.81 1.15
N ARG A 63 -7.32 6.99 1.13
CA ARG A 63 -7.84 8.16 0.38
C ARG A 63 -7.02 8.46 -0.88
N GLY A 64 -5.88 7.78 -1.05
CA GLY A 64 -4.96 7.97 -2.15
C GLY A 64 -5.13 6.87 -3.22
N ARG A 65 -4.00 6.48 -3.82
CA ARG A 65 -3.97 5.45 -4.87
C ARG A 65 -3.05 4.30 -4.48
N ILE A 66 -3.59 3.08 -4.57
CA ILE A 66 -2.85 1.82 -4.40
C ILE A 66 -3.03 1.01 -5.68
N THR A 67 -1.92 0.67 -6.34
CA THR A 67 -1.96 -0.07 -7.61
C THR A 67 -0.91 -1.17 -7.69
N ALA A 68 -1.31 -2.33 -8.18
CA ALA A 68 -0.41 -3.40 -8.61
C ALA A 68 -0.47 -3.55 -10.13
N ALA A 69 0.66 -3.80 -10.78
CA ALA A 69 0.64 -4.26 -12.17
C ALA A 69 0.15 -5.72 -12.26
N GLY A 70 0.41 -6.53 -11.23
CA GLY A 70 -0.14 -7.87 -11.04
C GLY A 70 -1.35 -7.88 -10.10
N ASP A 71 -1.40 -8.85 -9.20
CA ASP A 71 -2.47 -8.97 -8.21
C ASP A 71 -2.30 -7.94 -7.09
N LEU A 72 -3.42 -7.39 -6.60
CA LEU A 72 -3.47 -6.53 -5.43
C LEU A 72 -4.26 -7.24 -4.32
N VAL A 73 -3.58 -7.59 -3.22
CA VAL A 73 -4.23 -8.11 -2.01
C VAL A 73 -4.17 -7.05 -0.92
N ALA A 74 -5.31 -6.66 -0.38
CA ALA A 74 -5.42 -5.76 0.77
C ALA A 74 -6.28 -6.40 1.87
N SER A 75 -5.69 -6.64 3.04
CA SER A 75 -6.38 -7.28 4.17
C SER A 75 -6.30 -6.41 5.42
N ALA A 76 -7.44 -6.24 6.08
CA ALA A 76 -7.57 -5.52 7.34
C ALA A 76 -8.81 -5.98 8.10
N ALA A 77 -8.85 -5.80 9.42
CA ALA A 77 -10.08 -6.03 10.19
C ALA A 77 -11.21 -5.07 9.73
N SER A 78 -10.85 -3.84 9.36
CA SER A 78 -11.71 -2.91 8.62
C SER A 78 -10.93 -2.26 7.49
N LEU A 79 -11.52 -2.28 6.29
CA LEU A 79 -10.97 -1.65 5.10
C LEU A 79 -11.93 -0.57 4.60
N ASN A 80 -11.49 0.68 4.68
CA ASN A 80 -12.21 1.86 4.22
C ASN A 80 -11.48 2.47 3.02
N ASN A 81 -11.97 2.19 1.82
CA ASN A 81 -11.43 2.77 0.60
C ASN A 81 -12.29 3.94 0.12
N TYR A 82 -11.71 5.14 0.16
CA TYR A 82 -12.26 6.38 -0.41
C TYR A 82 -11.48 6.84 -1.65
N GLY A 83 -10.38 6.18 -1.98
CA GLY A 83 -9.56 6.42 -3.16
C GLY A 83 -9.59 5.24 -4.14
N THR A 84 -8.43 4.89 -4.68
CA THR A 84 -8.29 3.81 -5.66
C THR A 84 -7.54 2.61 -5.10
N LEU A 85 -8.13 1.42 -5.28
CA LEU A 85 -7.44 0.14 -5.30
C LEU A 85 -7.52 -0.40 -6.73
N GLY A 86 -6.39 -0.79 -7.31
CA GLY A 86 -6.38 -1.39 -8.65
C GLY A 86 -5.32 -2.47 -8.78
N GLY A 87 -5.74 -3.70 -9.10
CA GLY A 87 -4.87 -4.75 -9.61
C GLY A 87 -4.93 -4.78 -11.13
N GLY A 88 -3.79 -4.99 -11.79
CA GLY A 88 -3.77 -5.37 -13.21
C GLY A 88 -4.19 -6.83 -13.42
N GLY A 89 -4.01 -7.66 -12.39
CA GLY A 89 -4.58 -8.99 -12.25
C GLY A 89 -5.84 -8.99 -11.37
N ASN A 90 -5.86 -9.87 -10.37
CA ASN A 90 -6.95 -9.94 -9.40
C ASN A 90 -6.85 -8.83 -8.34
N LEU A 91 -8.01 -8.46 -7.81
CA LEU A 91 -8.19 -7.59 -6.65
C LEU A 91 -9.13 -8.27 -5.65
#